data_AF-U5N561-F1
#
_entry.id   AF-U5N561-F1
#
_cell.length_a   1.000
_cell.length_b   1.000
_cell.length_c   1.000
_cell.angle_alpha   90.00
_cell.angle_beta   90.00
_cell.angle_gamma   90.00
#
_symmetry.space_group_name_H-M   'P 1'
#
loop_
_entity.id
_entity.type
_entity.pdbx_description
1 polymer ?
#
loop_
_entity_poly.entity_id
_entity_poly.type
_entity_poly.pdbx_seq_one_letter_code
_entity_poly.pdbx_strand_id
1 'polypeptide(L)' 'MNAFMVWSQIERRKIMEQWPDMHNAEISKRLGKRWKLLPDYEKIPFIKEAERLRLKHMADYPDYKYR' A
#
# COMPACT_ATOMS: atom_id res chain seq x y z
N MET A 1 -3.20 -7.65 1.04
CA MET A 1 -2.50 -6.40 0.67
C MET A 1 -1.23 -6.30 1.51
N ASN A 2 -0.10 -5.88 0.94
CA ASN A 2 1.15 -5.67 1.69
C ASN A 2 1.28 -4.20 2.20
N ALA A 3 2.29 -3.92 3.02
CA ALA A 3 2.49 -2.60 3.63
C ALA A 3 2.58 -1.45 2.60
N PHE A 4 3.30 -1.67 1.50
CA PHE A 4 3.37 -0.70 0.41
C PHE A 4 2.00 -0.45 -0.23
N MET A 5 1.18 -1.48 -0.43
CA MET A 5 -0.16 -1.32 -1.02
C MET A 5 -1.08 -0.53 -0.08
N VAL A 6 -1.01 -0.76 1.24
CA VAL A 6 -1.80 0.00 2.23
C VAL A 6 -1.40 1.48 2.22
N TRP A 7 -0.10 1.77 2.27
CA TRP A 7 0.41 3.14 2.24
C TRP A 7 0.12 3.83 0.90
N SER A 8 0.40 3.15 -0.22
CA SER A 8 0.27 3.72 -1.56
C SER A 8 -1.18 4.02 -1.94
N GLN A 9 -2.17 3.34 -1.37
CA GLN A 9 -3.58 3.68 -1.56
C GLN A 9 -3.89 5.09 -1.02
N ILE A 10 -3.38 5.43 0.16
CA ILE A 10 -3.60 6.74 0.79
C ILE A 10 -2.86 7.82 0.00
N GLU A 11 -1.59 7.59 -0.32
CA GLU A 11 -0.76 8.56 -1.01
C GLU A 11 -1.16 8.76 -2.48
N ARG A 12 -1.62 7.69 -3.16
CA ARG A 12 -2.18 7.80 -4.52
C ARG A 12 -3.37 8.74 -4.54
N ARG A 13 -4.29 8.60 -3.58
CA ARG A 13 -5.47 9.48 -3.48
C ARG A 13 -5.05 10.95 -3.34
N LYS A 14 -4.07 11.26 -2.47
CA LYS A 14 -3.53 12.62 -2.33
C LYS A 14 -2.95 13.17 -3.63
N ILE A 15 -2.24 12.33 -4.40
CA ILE A 15 -1.67 12.72 -5.70
C ILE A 15 -2.79 12.96 -6.72
N MET A 16 -3.80 12.09 -6.78
CA MET A 16 -4.92 12.23 -7.71
C MET A 16 -5.80 13.44 -7.40
N GLU A 17 -5.98 13.79 -6.11
CA GLU A 17 -6.69 15.01 -5.72
C GLU A 17 -6.01 16.28 -6.23
N GLN A 18 -4.68 16.28 -6.31
CA GLN A 18 -3.90 17.42 -6.79
C GLN A 18 -3.69 17.37 -8.32
N TRP A 19 -3.56 16.18 -8.91
CA TRP A 19 -3.20 15.93 -10.32
C TRP A 19 -4.11 14.84 -10.90
N PRO A 20 -5.41 15.15 -11.14
CA PRO A 20 -6.41 14.13 -11.51
C PRO A 20 -6.12 13.45 -12.85
N ASP A 21 -5.46 14.12 -13.78
CA ASP A 21 -5.12 13.59 -15.10
C ASP A 21 -3.82 12.76 -15.12
N MET A 22 -3.12 12.64 -13.98
CA MET A 22 -1.88 11.89 -13.91
C MET A 22 -2.13 10.40 -14.09
N HIS A 23 -1.42 9.79 -15.04
CA HIS A 23 -1.55 8.36 -15.31
C HIS A 23 -1.07 7.50 -14.12
N ASN A 24 -1.85 6.46 -13.78
CA ASN A 24 -1.60 5.58 -12.64
C ASN A 24 -0.20 4.92 -12.64
N ALA A 25 0.36 4.61 -13.81
CA ALA A 25 1.69 4.05 -13.92
C ALA A 25 2.77 5.04 -13.42
N GLU A 26 2.60 6.33 -13.69
CA GLU A 26 3.52 7.38 -13.24
C GLU A 26 3.38 7.62 -11.74
N ILE A 27 2.14 7.64 -11.22
CA ILE A 27 1.89 7.71 -9.77
C ILE A 27 2.58 6.53 -9.07
N SER A 28 2.43 5.32 -9.59
CA SER A 28 3.02 4.11 -9.00
C SER A 28 4.56 4.15 -8.99
N LYS A 29 5.20 4.66 -10.05
CA LYS A 29 6.66 4.87 -10.09
C LYS A 29 7.11 5.85 -9.00
N ARG A 30 6.42 6.98 -8.83
CA ARG A 30 6.74 7.99 -7.81
C ARG A 30 6.55 7.45 -6.39
N LEU A 31 5.45 6.75 -6.15
CA LEU A 31 5.16 6.11 -4.86
C LEU A 31 6.21 5.06 -4.51
N GLY A 32 6.63 4.23 -5.46
CA GLY A 32 7.69 3.24 -5.23
C GLY A 32 9.02 3.88 -4.80
N LYS A 33 9.41 5.01 -5.40
CA LYS A 33 10.60 5.77 -4.99
C LYS A 33 10.44 6.34 -3.58
N ARG A 34 9.30 6.99 -3.30
CA ARG A 34 9.01 7.57 -1.97
C ARG A 34 9.01 6.51 -0.87
N TRP A 35 8.38 5.35 -1.10
CA TRP A 35 8.35 4.25 -0.13
C TRP A 35 9.75 3.75 0.23
N LYS A 36 10.65 3.64 -0.75
CA LYS A 36 12.04 3.23 -0.50
C LYS A 36 12.81 4.24 0.36
N LEU A 37 12.48 5.52 0.22
CA LEU A 37 13.12 6.61 0.96
C LEU A 37 12.47 6.88 2.32
N LEU A 38 11.30 6.30 2.61
CA LEU A 38 10.65 6.47 3.90
C LEU A 38 11.51 5.86 5.02
N PRO A 39 11.67 6.55 6.15
CA PRO A 39 12.24 5.97 7.36
C PRO A 39 11.41 4.76 7.82
N ASP A 40 12.06 3.78 8.42
CA ASP A 40 11.38 2.54 8.81
C ASP A 40 10.32 2.78 9.89
N TYR A 41 10.52 3.76 10.79
CA TYR A 41 9.52 4.11 11.79
C TYR A 41 8.22 4.64 11.17
N GLU A 42 8.29 5.33 10.03
CA GLU A 42 7.09 5.77 9.29
C GLU A 42 6.40 4.61 8.58
N LYS A 43 7.12 3.52 8.28
CA LYS A 43 6.54 2.32 7.67
C LYS A 43 5.78 1.46 8.69
N ILE A 44 6.12 1.55 9.99
CA ILE A 44 5.57 0.70 11.06
C ILE A 44 4.03 0.64 11.04
N PRO A 45 3.27 1.76 10.97
CA PRO A 45 1.82 1.70 10.97
C PRO A 45 1.27 0.89 9.80
N PHE A 46 1.86 1.03 8.61
CA PHE A 46 1.43 0.33 7.39
C PHE A 46 1.82 -1.15 7.40
N ILE A 47 2.94 -1.50 8.04
CA ILE A 47 3.34 -2.89 8.27
C ILE A 47 2.34 -3.58 9.21
N LYS A 48 2.00 -2.94 10.33
CA LYS A 48 1.00 -3.46 11.28
C LYS A 48 -0.36 -3.65 10.63
N GLU A 49 -0.79 -2.67 9.84
CA GLU A 49 -2.08 -2.75 9.16
C GLU A 49 -2.11 -3.82 8.06
N ALA A 50 -1.02 -3.97 7.30
CA ALA A 50 -0.91 -5.05 6.33
C ALA A 50 -0.96 -6.43 6.99
N GLU A 51 -0.33 -6.59 8.17
CA GLU A 51 -0.40 -7.83 8.94
C GLU A 51 -1.82 -8.09 9.46
N ARG A 52 -2.49 -7.07 9.99
CA ARG A 52 -3.90 -7.17 10.41
C ARG A 52 -4.81 -7.62 9.27
N LEU A 53 -4.63 -7.04 8.07
CA LEU A 53 -5.39 -7.41 6.88
C LEU A 53 -5.05 -8.82 6.40
N ARG A 54 -3.79 -9.25 6.52
CA ARG A 54 -3.36 -10.62 6.19
C ARG A 54 -4.03 -11.63 7.11
N LEU A 55 -3.98 -11.41 8.42
CA LEU A 55 -4.62 -12.29 9.41
C LEU A 55 -6.12 -12.36 9.22
N LYS A 56 -6.77 -11.22 8.98
CA LYS A 56 -8.20 -11.17 8.65
C LYS A 56 -8.50 -12.01 7.41
N HIS A 57 -7.74 -11.83 6.33
CA HIS A 57 -7.96 -12.60 5.10
C HIS A 57 -7.75 -14.10 5.31
N MET A 58 -6.77 -14.52 6.11
CA MET A 58 -6.58 -15.93 6.44
C MET A 58 -7.75 -16.50 7.26
N ALA A 59 -8.33 -15.72 8.17
CA ALA A 59 -9.49 -16.13 8.95
C ALA A 59 -10.76 -16.21 8.08
N ASP A 60 -10.97 -15.23 7.21
CA ASP A 60 -12.14 -15.16 6.31
C ASP A 60 -12.05 -16.21 5.18
N TYR A 61 -10.83 -16.61 4.78
CA TYR A 61 -10.56 -17.54 3.68
C TYR A 61 -9.49 -18.58 4.05
N PRO A 62 -9.80 -19.56 4.92
CA PRO A 62 -8.82 -20.52 5.44
C PRO A 62 -8.19 -21.42 4.37
N ASP A 63 -8.91 -21.71 3.30
CA ASP A 63 -8.43 -22.54 2.18
C ASP A 63 -7.77 -21.73 1.04
N TYR A 64 -7.65 -20.41 1.21
CA TYR A 64 -7.06 -19.57 0.18
C TYR A 64 -5.57 -19.88 -0.01
N LYS A 65 -5.21 -20.25 -1.24
CA LYS A 65 -3.82 -20.39 -1.69
C LYS A 65 -3.60 -19.53 -2.92
N TYR A 66 -2.62 -18.64 -2.83
CA TYR A 66 -2.10 -17.93 -3.99
C TYR A 66 -1.51 -18.96 -4.98
N ARG A 67 -1.97 -18.94 -6.23
CA ARG A 67 -1.46 -19.78 -7.32
C ARG A 67 -0.62 -18.95 -8.27
#